data_AF-A0A170AMZ4-F1
#
_entry.id   AF-A0A170AMZ4-F1
#
_cell.length_a   1.000
_cell.length_b   1.000
_cell.length_c   1.000
_cell.angle_alpha   90.00
_cell.angle_beta   90.00
_cell.angle_gamma   90.00
#
_symmetry.space_group_name_H-M   'P 1'
#
loop_
_entity.id
_entity.type
_entity.pdbx_description
1 polymer ?
#
loop_
_entity_poly.entity_id
_entity_poly.type
_entity_poly.pdbx_seq_one_letter_code
_entity_poly.pdbx_strand_id
1 'polypeptide(L)'
;MKIKPPRQAQEWSYFSHQESIDKALSSPGIRSNKNTHINCGSSAQLGPGDPIQPTVAENAFVQVIMMFNKTFIQDSVLMVELHPRYPIWQHSIFSDPAWLSSKMDMLQIEAQEHDPANTLLQQCVPMHSRFQTPI
;
A
#
# COMPACT_ATOMS: atom_id res chain seq x y z
N MET A 1 37.98 -15.76 -12.62
CA MET A 1 37.00 -14.68 -12.89
C MET A 1 37.24 -13.55 -11.90
N LYS A 2 37.50 -12.31 -12.36
CA LYS A 2 37.55 -11.12 -11.49
C LYS A 2 36.12 -10.56 -11.40
N ILE A 3 35.50 -10.67 -10.24
CA ILE A 3 34.19 -10.08 -9.96
C ILE A 3 34.41 -8.56 -9.81
N LYS A 4 33.71 -7.75 -10.62
CA LYS A 4 33.72 -6.29 -10.48
C LYS A 4 33.09 -5.93 -9.14
N PRO A 5 33.66 -4.97 -8.38
CA PRO A 5 33.03 -4.52 -7.16
C PRO A 5 31.64 -3.94 -7.47
N PRO A 6 30.63 -4.18 -6.62
CA PRO A 6 29.30 -3.64 -6.81
C PRO A 6 29.37 -2.12 -6.94
N ARG A 7 28.67 -1.57 -7.93
CA ARG A 7 28.54 -0.11 -8.07
C ARG A 7 27.94 0.43 -6.78
N GLN A 8 28.66 1.29 -6.06
CA GLN A 8 28.05 2.09 -5.01
C GLN A 8 26.97 2.96 -5.68
N ALA A 9 25.73 2.78 -5.24
CA ALA A 9 24.64 3.66 -5.65
C ALA A 9 24.89 5.04 -5.04
N GLN A 10 24.61 6.10 -5.80
CA GLN A 10 24.66 7.47 -5.28
C GLN A 10 23.57 7.61 -4.21
N GLU A 11 23.95 7.63 -2.94
CA GLU A 11 23.03 7.93 -1.86
C GLU A 11 22.58 9.40 -1.97
N TRP A 12 21.28 9.64 -1.78
CA TRP A 12 20.76 10.99 -1.81
C TRP A 12 21.28 11.78 -0.62
N SER A 13 21.70 13.03 -0.83
CA SER A 13 22.11 13.87 0.29
C SER A 13 20.89 14.14 1.17
N TYR A 14 21.12 14.27 2.48
CA TYR A 14 20.09 14.65 3.44
C TYR A 14 19.28 15.87 2.99
N PHE A 15 19.97 16.87 2.43
CA PHE A 15 19.36 18.09 1.91
C PHE A 15 18.40 17.79 0.74
N SER A 16 18.81 16.95 -0.21
CA SER A 16 17.95 16.56 -1.34
C SER A 16 16.73 15.74 -0.91
N HIS A 17 16.88 14.89 0.12
CA HIS A 17 15.76 14.15 0.70
C HIS A 17 14.77 15.09 1.40
N GLN A 18 15.28 16.03 2.20
CA GLN A 18 14.46 17.05 2.88
C GLN A 18 13.70 17.93 1.87
N GLU A 19 14.39 18.43 0.84
CA GLU A 19 13.76 19.26 -0.19
C GLU A 19 12.64 18.52 -0.94
N SER A 20 12.83 17.23 -1.21
CA SER A 20 11.79 16.39 -1.82
C SER A 20 10.56 16.25 -0.91
N ILE A 21 10.76 16.02 0.39
CA ILE A 21 9.67 15.96 1.37
C ILE A 21 8.90 17.28 1.42
N ASP A 22 9.62 18.41 1.52
CA ASP A 22 8.99 19.73 1.61
C ASP A 22 8.17 20.05 0.34
N LYS A 23 8.67 19.66 -0.84
CA LYS A 23 7.93 19.77 -2.11
C LYS A 23 6.67 18.91 -2.12
N ALA A 24 6.77 17.64 -1.73
CA ALA A 24 5.63 16.72 -1.70
C ALA A 24 4.52 17.21 -0.76
N LEU A 25 4.88 17.79 0.39
CA LEU A 25 3.93 18.34 1.36
C LEU A 25 3.34 19.68 0.94
N SER A 26 4.08 20.49 0.18
CA SER A 26 3.56 21.76 -0.35
C SER A 26 2.41 21.58 -1.34
N SER A 27 2.41 20.49 -2.12
CA SER A 27 1.37 20.22 -3.12
C SER A 27 -0.05 20.07 -2.53
N PRO A 28 -0.26 19.35 -1.42
CA PRO A 28 -1.54 19.34 -0.69
C PRO A 28 -1.70 20.51 0.31
N GLY A 29 -0.77 21.48 0.36
CA GLY A 29 -0.82 22.61 1.30
C GLY A 29 -0.45 22.24 2.75
N ILE A 30 0.23 21.10 2.96
CA ILE A 30 0.65 20.65 4.28
C ILE A 30 1.92 21.40 4.68
N ARG A 31 1.88 22.06 5.84
CA ARG A 31 3.02 22.80 6.37
C ARG A 31 4.00 21.86 7.07
N SER A 32 5.10 21.56 6.40
CA SER A 32 6.27 20.93 7.03
C SER A 32 6.92 21.91 8.01
N ASN A 33 7.26 21.45 9.22
CA ASN A 33 8.20 22.17 10.09
C ASN A 33 9.44 21.29 10.31
N LYS A 34 10.61 21.92 10.54
CA LYS A 34 11.91 21.24 10.68
C LYS A 34 11.93 20.11 11.71
N ASN A 35 11.00 20.08 12.67
CA ASN A 35 11.00 19.14 13.80
C ASN A 35 10.00 17.98 13.63
N THR A 36 9.12 17.98 12.63
CA THR A 36 7.97 17.04 12.60
C THR A 36 8.22 15.78 11.76
N HIS A 37 9.24 15.75 10.89
CA HIS A 37 9.44 14.60 9.99
C HIS A 37 10.83 13.94 10.08
N ILE A 38 11.90 14.69 10.39
CA ILE A 38 13.27 14.14 10.27
C ILE A 38 13.88 13.75 11.63
N ASN A 39 13.49 14.41 12.72
CA ASN A 39 14.02 14.10 14.07
C ASN A 39 13.14 13.10 14.86
N CYS A 40 12.04 12.62 14.27
CA CYS A 40 11.18 11.58 14.83
C CYS A 40 11.37 10.21 14.15
N GLY A 41 12.38 10.09 13.28
CA GLY A 41 12.81 8.79 12.80
C GLY A 41 13.23 7.96 14.01
N SER A 42 12.53 6.85 14.23
CA SER A 42 12.88 5.80 15.19
C SER A 42 14.24 5.19 14.82
N SER A 43 15.31 5.97 14.99
CA SER A 43 16.66 5.46 15.09
C SER A 43 16.78 4.89 16.50
N ALA A 44 16.16 3.73 16.71
CA ALA A 44 16.79 2.75 17.57
C ALA A 44 18.07 2.37 16.82
N GLN A 45 19.08 3.23 16.92
CA GLN A 45 20.45 2.85 16.69
C GLN A 45 20.66 1.70 17.66
N LEU A 46 20.63 0.46 17.15
CA LEU A 46 21.25 -0.65 17.83
C LEU A 46 22.65 -0.12 18.14
N GLY A 47 22.90 0.09 19.43
CA GLY A 47 24.11 0.76 19.90
C GLY A 47 25.35 0.04 19.38
N PRO A 48 26.55 0.60 19.57
CA PRO A 48 27.79 -0.10 19.25
C PRO A 48 27.90 -1.31 20.19
N GLY A 49 27.28 -2.42 19.80
CA GLY A 49 27.01 -3.57 20.64
C GLY A 49 26.56 -4.71 19.75
N ASP A 50 27.58 -5.42 19.26
CA ASP A 50 27.57 -6.65 18.49
C ASP A 50 27.22 -6.53 16.99
N PRO A 51 28.12 -7.00 16.08
CA PRO A 51 27.81 -7.09 14.67
C PRO A 51 26.62 -8.04 14.51
N ILE A 52 25.48 -7.50 14.07
CA ILE A 52 24.34 -8.30 13.64
C ILE A 52 24.89 -9.28 12.61
N GLN A 53 24.70 -10.57 12.89
CA GLN A 53 25.00 -11.63 11.93
C GLN A 53 24.31 -11.25 10.61
N PRO A 54 25.05 -11.08 9.49
CA PRO A 54 24.47 -10.68 8.20
C PRO A 54 23.25 -11.53 7.82
N THR A 55 23.29 -12.82 8.17
CA THR A 55 22.19 -13.78 8.03
C THR A 55 20.89 -13.38 8.74
N VAL A 56 20.96 -12.82 9.94
CA VAL A 56 19.76 -12.42 10.71
C VAL A 56 19.10 -11.20 10.06
N ALA A 57 19.90 -10.21 9.64
CA ALA A 57 19.41 -9.03 8.94
C ALA A 57 18.83 -9.38 7.55
N GLU A 58 19.49 -10.26 6.80
CA GLU A 58 19.00 -10.76 5.51
C GLU A 58 17.66 -11.47 5.65
N ASN A 59 17.53 -12.37 6.64
CA ASN A 59 16.28 -13.08 6.90
C ASN A 59 15.15 -12.13 7.31
N ALA A 60 15.43 -11.15 8.16
CA ALA A 60 14.45 -10.13 8.54
C ALA A 60 14.02 -9.29 7.33
N PHE A 61 14.96 -8.90 6.46
CA PHE A 61 14.66 -8.15 5.25
C PHE A 61 13.79 -8.95 4.27
N VAL A 62 14.05 -10.24 4.08
CA VAL A 62 13.20 -11.13 3.29
C VAL A 62 11.79 -11.20 3.85
N GLN A 63 11.62 -11.28 5.17
CA GLN A 63 10.29 -11.27 5.79
C GLN A 63 9.55 -9.96 5.54
N VAL A 64 10.24 -8.81 5.65
CA VAL A 64 9.66 -7.50 5.35
C VAL A 64 9.23 -7.42 3.89
N ILE A 65 10.06 -7.87 2.95
CA ILE A 65 9.70 -7.94 1.52
C ILE A 65 8.49 -8.85 1.31
N MET A 66 8.44 -10.00 1.97
CA MET A 66 7.33 -10.93 1.82
C MET A 66 6.01 -10.37 2.36
N MET A 67 6.06 -9.64 3.48
CA MET A 67 4.90 -8.94 4.02
C MET A 67 4.46 -7.80 3.09
N PHE A 68 5.41 -6.98 2.64
CA PHE A 68 5.16 -5.89 1.71
C PHE A 68 4.58 -6.38 0.38
N ASN A 69 5.09 -7.47 -0.17
CA ASN A 69 4.58 -8.04 -1.41
C ASN A 69 3.11 -8.46 -1.30
N LYS A 70 2.70 -9.05 -0.16
CA LYS A 70 1.31 -9.44 0.04
C LYS A 70 0.38 -8.23 0.04
N THR A 71 0.71 -7.20 0.83
CA THR A 71 -0.09 -5.98 0.91
C THR A 71 -0.07 -5.22 -0.42
N PHE A 72 1.08 -5.14 -1.08
CA PHE A 72 1.22 -4.45 -2.36
C PHE A 72 0.37 -5.11 -3.46
N ILE A 73 0.36 -6.44 -3.56
CA ILE A 73 -0.47 -7.14 -4.56
C ILE A 73 -1.95 -7.01 -4.23
N GLN A 74 -2.33 -7.08 -2.95
CA GLN A 74 -3.73 -6.86 -2.54
C GLN A 74 -4.20 -5.43 -2.88
N ASP A 75 -3.45 -4.42 -2.47
CA ASP A 75 -3.81 -3.01 -2.65
C ASP A 75 -3.70 -2.57 -4.13
N SER A 76 -2.89 -3.26 -4.94
CA SER A 76 -2.73 -2.98 -6.36
C SER A 76 -4.05 -3.00 -7.13
N VAL A 77 -5.00 -3.83 -6.71
CA VAL A 77 -6.32 -3.96 -7.34
C VAL A 77 -7.10 -2.66 -7.25
N LEU A 78 -7.03 -1.95 -6.13
CA LEU A 78 -7.64 -0.61 -5.98
C LEU A 78 -6.77 0.45 -6.67
N MET A 79 -5.45 0.36 -6.49
CA MET A 79 -4.52 1.37 -7.01
C MET A 79 -4.47 1.44 -8.53
N VAL A 80 -4.70 0.34 -9.25
CA VAL A 80 -4.79 0.34 -10.71
C VAL A 80 -6.04 1.06 -11.21
N GLU A 81 -7.13 1.07 -10.43
CA GLU A 81 -8.37 1.78 -10.77
C GLU A 81 -8.27 3.28 -10.49
N LEU A 82 -7.67 3.64 -9.36
CA LEU A 82 -7.42 5.03 -9.00
C LEU A 82 -6.38 5.69 -9.94
N HIS A 83 -5.35 4.94 -10.34
CA HIS A 83 -4.20 5.48 -11.06
C HIS A 83 -3.73 4.59 -12.23
N PRO A 84 -4.55 4.38 -13.28
CA PRO A 84 -4.23 3.44 -14.37
C PRO A 84 -3.00 3.85 -15.21
N ARG A 85 -2.53 5.09 -15.07
CA ARG A 85 -1.40 5.64 -15.84
C ARG A 85 -0.02 5.34 -15.24
N TYR A 86 0.07 4.71 -14.07
CA TYR A 86 1.38 4.44 -13.48
C TYR A 86 2.15 3.36 -14.26
N PRO A 87 3.47 3.56 -14.50
CA PRO A 87 4.29 2.59 -15.23
C PRO A 87 4.36 1.21 -14.57
N ILE A 88 4.15 1.14 -13.25
CA ILE A 88 4.21 -0.13 -12.50
C ILE A 88 3.18 -1.15 -13.00
N TRP A 89 2.03 -0.70 -13.53
CA TRP A 89 0.99 -1.57 -14.08
C TRP A 89 1.35 -2.21 -15.42
N GLN A 90 2.42 -1.76 -16.07
CA GLN A 90 2.93 -2.38 -17.30
C GLN A 90 3.67 -3.69 -17.01
N HIS A 91 3.92 -4.01 -15.74
CA HIS A 91 4.55 -5.25 -15.36
C HIS A 91 3.62 -6.45 -15.63
N SER A 92 4.18 -7.54 -16.16
CA SER A 92 3.42 -8.72 -16.58
C SER A 92 2.59 -9.37 -15.48
N ILE A 93 2.99 -9.21 -14.21
CA ILE A 93 2.24 -9.69 -13.04
C ILE A 93 0.80 -9.15 -13.00
N PHE A 94 0.56 -7.93 -13.50
CA PHE A 94 -0.75 -7.30 -13.54
C PHE A 94 -1.55 -7.63 -14.81
N SER A 95 -0.96 -8.44 -15.69
CA SER A 95 -1.65 -9.05 -16.83
C SER A 95 -1.84 -10.57 -16.63
N ASP A 96 -1.36 -11.11 -15.52
CA ASP A 96 -1.46 -12.53 -15.22
C ASP A 96 -2.92 -12.94 -14.92
N PRO A 97 -3.41 -14.07 -15.48
CA PRO A 97 -4.78 -14.53 -15.24
C PRO A 97 -5.12 -14.74 -13.75
N ALA A 98 -4.17 -15.17 -12.92
CA ALA A 98 -4.42 -15.38 -11.50
C ALA A 98 -4.61 -14.04 -10.77
N TRP A 99 -3.83 -13.02 -11.13
CA TRP A 99 -4.04 -11.67 -10.61
C TRP A 99 -5.39 -11.10 -11.10
N LEU A 100 -5.73 -11.24 -12.39
CA LEU A 100 -7.01 -10.79 -12.93
C LEU A 100 -8.20 -11.46 -12.22
N SER A 101 -8.12 -12.76 -11.95
CA SER A 101 -9.14 -13.47 -11.16
C SER A 101 -9.25 -12.87 -9.75
N SER A 102 -8.12 -12.68 -9.07
CA SER A 102 -8.11 -12.10 -7.72
C SER A 102 -8.66 -10.67 -7.67
N LYS A 103 -8.43 -9.89 -8.73
CA LYS A 103 -8.97 -8.54 -8.89
C LYS A 103 -10.49 -8.57 -8.95
N MET A 104 -11.07 -9.46 -9.75
CA MET A 104 -12.53 -9.59 -9.87
C MET A 104 -13.16 -10.04 -8.55
N ASP A 105 -12.54 -11.01 -7.87
CA ASP A 105 -13.03 -11.50 -6.57
C ASP A 105 -13.05 -10.37 -5.51
N MET A 106 -12.02 -9.52 -5.47
CA MET A 106 -11.95 -8.42 -4.51
C MET A 106 -12.98 -7.32 -4.81
N LEU A 107 -13.16 -6.95 -6.08
CA LEU A 107 -14.20 -5.98 -6.47
C LEU A 107 -15.61 -6.49 -6.16
N GLN A 108 -15.84 -7.80 -6.22
CA GLN A 108 -17.11 -8.39 -5.83
C GLN A 108 -17.35 -8.25 -4.32
N ILE A 109 -16.32 -8.37 -3.49
CA ILE A 109 -16.42 -8.15 -2.04
C ILE A 109 -16.75 -6.69 -1.72
N GLU A 110 -16.10 -5.73 -2.39
CA GLU A 110 -16.39 -4.30 -2.26
C GLU A 110 -17.83 -3.98 -2.69
N ALA A 111 -18.27 -4.49 -3.85
CA ALA A 111 -19.64 -4.27 -4.34
C ALA A 111 -20.71 -4.91 -3.43
N GLN A 112 -20.35 -5.94 -2.66
CA GLN A 112 -21.20 -6.60 -1.69
C GLN A 112 -21.13 -5.94 -0.30
N GLU A 113 -20.25 -4.96 -0.07
CA GLU A 113 -20.27 -4.12 1.12
C GLU A 113 -21.47 -3.16 1.05
N HIS A 114 -22.65 -3.73 1.18
CA HIS A 114 -23.89 -3.02 1.30
C HIS A 114 -23.95 -2.44 2.70
N ASP A 115 -24.20 -1.12 2.80
CA ASP A 115 -24.48 -0.44 4.06
C ASP A 115 -25.44 -1.32 4.89
N PRO A 116 -25.06 -1.74 6.12
CA PRO A 116 -25.90 -2.60 6.94
C PRO A 116 -27.30 -2.00 7.15
N ALA A 117 -27.46 -0.67 7.11
CA ALA A 117 -28.78 -0.04 7.13
C ALA A 117 -29.61 -0.35 5.87
N ASN A 118 -28.97 -0.41 4.71
CA ASN A 118 -29.61 -0.66 3.42
C ASN A 118 -30.02 -2.15 3.25
N THR A 119 -29.25 -3.08 3.84
CA THR A 119 -29.62 -4.50 3.92
C THR A 119 -30.82 -4.73 4.85
N LEU A 120 -30.84 -4.07 6.02
CA LEU A 120 -31.96 -4.14 6.96
C LEU A 120 -33.24 -3.56 6.35
N LEU A 121 -33.14 -2.45 5.61
CA LEU A 121 -34.28 -1.86 4.92
C LEU A 121 -34.86 -2.81 3.86
N GLN A 122 -34.04 -3.45 3.03
CA GLN A 122 -34.51 -4.44 2.04
C GLN A 122 -35.22 -5.64 2.69
N GLN A 123 -34.73 -6.10 3.85
CA GLN A 123 -35.37 -7.19 4.60
C GLN A 123 -36.74 -6.80 5.18
N CYS A 124 -37.00 -5.51 5.39
CA CYS A 124 -38.29 -4.99 5.86
C CYS A 124 -39.30 -4.69 4.72
N VAL A 125 -38.86 -4.59 3.46
CA VAL A 125 -39.73 -4.32 2.29
C VAL A 125 -40.87 -5.35 2.11
N PRO A 126 -40.68 -6.67 2.32
CA PRO A 126 -41.75 -7.65 2.16
C PRO A 126 -42.91 -7.46 3.15
N MET A 127 -42.67 -6.84 4.30
CA MET A 127 -43.72 -6.58 5.30
C MET A 127 -44.68 -5.48 4.85
N HIS A 128 -44.26 -4.58 3.96
CA HIS A 128 -45.08 -3.45 3.52
C HIS A 128 -46.05 -3.79 2.37
N SER A 129 -45.79 -4.85 1.59
CA SER A 129 -46.67 -5.26 0.49
C SER A 129 -47.91 -6.05 0.94
N ARG A 130 -47.90 -6.59 2.17
CA ARG A 130 -49.00 -7.42 2.70
C ARG A 130 -50.20 -6.63 3.21
N PHE A 131 -50.09 -5.29 3.26
CA PHE A 131 -51.14 -4.39 3.76
C PHE A 131 -51.76 -3.49 2.67
N GLN A 132 -51.38 -3.64 1.40
CA GLN A 132 -52.12 -3.00 0.32
C GLN A 132 -53.35 -3.84 -0.02
N THR A 133 -54.49 -3.48 0.59
CA THR A 133 -55.81 -3.95 0.17
C THR A 133 -56.13 -3.39 -1.22
N PRO A 134 -56.64 -4.21 -2.16
CA PRO A 134 -57.14 -3.72 -3.44
C PRO A 134 -58.43 -2.89 -3.21
N ILE A 135 -58.55 -1.77 -3.91
CA ILE A 135 -59.78 -0.97 -4.03
C ILE A 135 -60.73 -1.68 -4.99
#